data_AF-A0AAJ1EJS1-F1
#
_entry.id   AF-A0AAJ1EJS1-F1
#
_cell.length_a   1.000
_cell.length_b   1.000
_cell.length_c   1.000
_cell.angle_alpha   90.00
_cell.angle_beta   90.00
_cell.angle_gamma   90.00
#
_symmetry.space_group_name_H-M   'P 1'
#
loop_
_entity.id
_entity.type
_entity.pdbx_description
1 polymer ?
#
loop_
_entity_poly.entity_id
_entity_poly.type
_entity_poly.pdbx_seq_one_letter_code
_entity_poly.pdbx_strand_id
1 'polypeptide(L)'
;KRGKEFSAVEIQREYLDLALEYYQGRERSPQVADLLEKWQYVLDKLAEDPMTLNRELDWVIKHGLITSYIARKGCSFDDQRVFMLDLQYHDLRRDKGLYFTLERQGFVERIVTDEEILMAMKTPPPDTRAYFRGMCLQKYPDEVYGASWGSVVFDTGEATVKRVPMADPSRGTQKLTAEVLDRSDTAAELLENIAV
;
A
#
# COMPACT_ATOMS: atom_id res chain seq x y z
N LYS A 1 8.64 -31.86 1.28
CA LYS A 1 9.87 -32.55 1.79
C LYS A 1 9.65 -33.35 3.09
N ARG A 2 8.46 -33.34 3.71
CA ARG A 2 7.96 -34.40 4.61
C ARG A 2 6.57 -34.72 4.06
N GLY A 3 6.21 -35.98 3.79
CA GLY A 3 5.00 -36.37 3.05
C GLY A 3 3.65 -36.11 3.77
N LYS A 4 3.50 -34.97 4.45
CA LYS A 4 2.23 -34.49 4.97
C LYS A 4 1.61 -33.56 3.93
N GLU A 5 0.35 -33.80 3.62
CA GLU A 5 -0.48 -32.93 2.80
C GLU A 5 -1.08 -31.84 3.69
N PHE A 6 -1.07 -30.60 3.20
CA PHE A 6 -1.68 -29.46 3.86
C PHE A 6 -2.42 -28.66 2.79
N SER A 7 -3.60 -28.17 3.14
CA SER A 7 -4.28 -27.11 2.42
C SER A 7 -3.51 -25.78 2.54
N ALA A 8 -3.78 -24.85 1.64
CA ALA A 8 -3.17 -23.51 1.70
C ALA A 8 -3.52 -22.78 3.01
N VAL A 9 -4.73 -22.98 3.54
CA VAL A 9 -5.19 -22.37 4.81
C VAL A 9 -4.42 -22.96 6.00
N GLU A 10 -4.19 -24.27 6.03
CA GLU A 10 -3.40 -24.90 7.10
C GLU A 10 -1.94 -24.43 7.08
N ILE A 11 -1.33 -24.28 5.90
CA ILE A 11 0.02 -23.72 5.79
C ILE A 11 0.06 -22.29 6.36
N GLN A 12 -0.92 -21.44 6.00
CA GLN A 12 -1.01 -20.09 6.54
C GLN A 12 -1.25 -20.08 8.06
N ARG A 13 -2.00 -21.06 8.59
CA ARG A 13 -2.22 -21.21 10.03
C ARG A 13 -0.91 -21.44 10.77
N GLU A 14 -0.07 -22.34 10.28
CA GLU A 14 1.26 -22.59 10.88
C GLU A 14 2.12 -21.32 10.91
N TYR A 15 2.06 -20.49 9.87
CA TYR A 15 2.76 -19.19 9.85
C TYR A 15 2.19 -18.20 10.86
N LEU A 16 0.86 -18.15 11.01
CA LEU A 16 0.22 -17.30 11.99
C LEU A 16 0.57 -17.75 13.42
N ASP A 17 0.59 -19.06 13.69
CA ASP A 17 0.96 -19.61 14.99
C ASP A 17 2.41 -19.23 15.36
N LEU A 18 3.34 -19.34 14.40
CA LEU A 18 4.72 -18.89 14.58
C LEU A 18 4.82 -17.37 14.82
N ALA A 19 4.00 -16.57 14.14
CA ALA A 19 3.96 -15.12 14.36
C ALA A 19 3.41 -14.77 15.75
N LEU A 20 2.35 -15.45 16.18
CA LEU A 20 1.77 -15.30 17.52
C LEU A 20 2.76 -15.70 18.60
N GLU A 21 3.46 -16.83 18.44
CA GLU A 21 4.54 -17.30 19.32
C GLU A 21 5.68 -16.29 19.39
N TYR A 22 6.13 -15.77 18.25
CA TYR A 22 7.16 -14.75 18.20
C TYR A 22 6.79 -13.51 19.03
N TYR A 23 5.53 -13.09 18.99
CA TYR A 23 5.03 -11.96 19.76
C TYR A 23 4.50 -12.33 21.16
N GLN A 24 4.73 -13.55 21.67
CA GLN A 24 4.49 -13.86 23.07
C GLN A 24 5.53 -13.14 23.94
N GLY A 25 5.07 -12.33 24.90
CA GLY A 25 5.95 -11.57 25.79
C GLY A 25 6.68 -10.39 25.14
N ARG A 26 6.35 -10.03 23.90
CA ARG A 26 6.88 -8.84 23.21
C ARG A 26 5.81 -7.77 23.07
N GLU A 27 6.24 -6.51 23.09
CA GLU A 27 5.36 -5.39 22.75
C GLU A 27 4.93 -5.47 21.28
N ARG A 28 3.66 -5.16 21.02
CA ARG A 28 3.08 -5.11 19.68
C ARG A 28 2.64 -3.68 19.44
N SER A 29 3.01 -3.11 18.29
CA SER A 29 2.38 -1.86 17.87
C SER A 29 0.89 -2.11 17.58
N PRO A 30 0.03 -1.07 17.65
CA PRO A 30 -1.39 -1.21 17.30
C PRO A 30 -1.60 -1.84 15.91
N GLN A 31 -0.76 -1.50 14.92
CA GLN A 31 -0.83 -2.05 13.57
C GLN A 31 -0.51 -3.55 13.53
N VAL A 32 0.46 -4.01 14.32
CA VAL A 32 0.79 -5.44 14.41
C VAL A 32 -0.33 -6.20 15.10
N ALA A 33 -0.93 -5.63 16.15
CA ALA A 33 -2.06 -6.25 16.83
C ALA A 33 -3.26 -6.42 15.87
N ASP A 34 -3.65 -5.36 15.17
CA ASP A 34 -4.72 -5.38 14.16
C ASP A 34 -4.43 -6.38 13.02
N LEU A 35 -3.19 -6.40 12.51
CA LEU A 35 -2.77 -7.35 11.48
C LEU A 35 -2.96 -8.81 11.92
N LEU A 36 -2.50 -9.16 13.12
CA LEU A 36 -2.60 -10.53 13.65
C LEU A 36 -4.06 -10.93 13.88
N GLU A 37 -4.89 -10.01 14.38
CA GLU A 37 -6.32 -10.24 14.57
C GLU A 37 -7.04 -10.48 13.24
N LYS A 38 -6.82 -9.63 12.23
CA LYS A 38 -7.41 -9.80 10.90
C LYS A 38 -6.93 -11.07 10.20
N TRP A 39 -5.64 -11.41 10.34
CA TRP A 39 -5.10 -12.63 9.75
C TRP A 39 -5.76 -13.88 10.36
N GLN A 40 -5.88 -13.94 11.69
CA GLN A 40 -6.61 -15.00 12.39
C GLN A 40 -8.06 -15.09 11.92
N TYR A 41 -8.78 -13.96 11.93
CA TYR A 41 -10.18 -13.87 11.52
C TYR A 41 -10.39 -14.40 10.09
N VAL A 42 -9.58 -13.96 9.13
CA VAL A 42 -9.67 -14.39 7.74
C VAL A 42 -9.42 -15.89 7.61
N LEU A 43 -8.39 -16.43 8.26
CA LEU A 43 -8.10 -17.86 8.17
C LEU A 43 -9.21 -18.71 8.82
N ASP A 44 -9.81 -18.24 9.91
CA ASP A 44 -10.93 -18.94 10.57
C ASP A 44 -12.13 -19.04 9.65
N LYS A 45 -12.48 -17.92 9.00
CA LYS A 45 -13.57 -17.89 8.03
C LYS A 45 -13.28 -18.69 6.77
N LEU A 46 -12.03 -18.68 6.27
CA LEU A 46 -11.65 -19.50 5.12
C LEU A 46 -11.73 -21.02 5.41
N ALA A 47 -11.47 -21.43 6.66
CA ALA A 47 -11.58 -22.83 7.06
C ALA A 47 -13.04 -23.30 7.24
N GLU A 48 -13.95 -22.39 7.58
CA GLU A 48 -15.37 -22.67 7.81
C GLU A 48 -16.21 -22.49 6.52
N ASP A 49 -16.34 -21.26 6.05
CA ASP A 49 -17.04 -20.90 4.82
C ASP A 49 -16.44 -19.60 4.24
N PRO A 50 -15.61 -19.71 3.18
CA PRO A 50 -15.01 -18.55 2.53
C PRO A 50 -16.02 -17.51 2.05
N MET A 51 -17.26 -17.88 1.75
CA MET A 51 -18.27 -16.95 1.24
C MET A 51 -18.73 -15.94 2.30
N THR A 52 -18.41 -16.17 3.57
CA THR A 52 -18.65 -15.20 4.65
C THR A 52 -17.70 -14.01 4.63
N LEU A 53 -16.59 -14.08 3.89
CA LEU A 53 -15.62 -12.98 3.72
C LEU A 53 -15.94 -12.08 2.52
N ASN A 54 -17.23 -11.87 2.27
CA ASN A 54 -17.74 -11.13 1.11
C ASN A 54 -17.63 -9.60 1.24
N ARG A 55 -16.88 -9.11 2.24
CA ARG A 55 -16.56 -7.69 2.41
C ARG A 55 -15.05 -7.44 2.49
N GLU A 56 -14.27 -8.48 2.79
CA GLU A 56 -12.86 -8.40 3.11
C GLU A 56 -11.97 -8.91 1.97
N LEU A 57 -12.39 -9.97 1.26
CA LEU A 57 -11.57 -10.62 0.23
C LEU A 57 -12.10 -10.36 -1.18
N ASP A 58 -11.27 -9.73 -2.02
CA ASP A 58 -11.62 -9.40 -3.41
C ASP A 58 -12.17 -10.58 -4.21
N TRP A 59 -11.56 -11.75 -4.08
CA TRP A 59 -12.00 -12.92 -4.84
C TRP A 59 -13.38 -13.41 -4.39
N VAL A 60 -13.73 -13.27 -3.11
CA VAL A 60 -15.05 -13.63 -2.57
C VAL A 60 -16.09 -12.61 -3.00
N ILE A 61 -15.80 -11.32 -2.84
CA ILE A 61 -16.65 -10.20 -3.30
C ILE A 61 -16.99 -10.38 -4.78
N LYS A 62 -15.96 -10.60 -5.61
CA LYS A 62 -16.11 -10.75 -7.05
C LYS A 62 -16.83 -12.04 -7.42
N HIS A 63 -16.56 -13.15 -6.74
CA HIS A 63 -17.30 -14.39 -6.93
C HIS A 63 -18.80 -14.17 -6.69
N GLY A 64 -19.18 -13.48 -5.60
CA GLY A 64 -20.57 -13.11 -5.32
C GLY A 64 -21.19 -12.24 -6.42
N LEU A 65 -20.46 -11.22 -6.88
CA LEU A 65 -20.90 -10.35 -7.99
C LEU A 65 -21.16 -11.15 -9.29
N ILE A 66 -20.22 -12.01 -9.68
CA ILE A 66 -20.27 -12.79 -10.93
C ILE A 66 -21.35 -13.85 -10.87
N THR A 67 -21.41 -14.64 -9.79
CA THR A 67 -22.44 -15.68 -9.62
C THR A 67 -23.84 -15.08 -9.61
N SER A 68 -24.02 -13.94 -8.94
CA SER A 68 -25.28 -13.20 -8.94
C SER A 68 -25.66 -12.69 -10.33
N TYR A 69 -24.68 -12.23 -11.13
CA TYR A 69 -24.91 -11.85 -12.53
C TYR A 69 -25.31 -13.05 -13.39
N ILE A 70 -24.57 -14.16 -13.29
CA ILE A 70 -24.84 -15.42 -13.99
C ILE A 70 -26.26 -15.90 -13.73
N ALA A 71 -26.66 -15.97 -12.45
CA ALA A 71 -28.00 -16.40 -12.04
C ALA A 71 -29.10 -15.49 -12.63
N ARG A 72 -28.90 -14.17 -12.64
CA ARG A 72 -29.87 -13.22 -13.21
C ARG A 72 -29.95 -13.23 -14.73
N LYS A 73 -28.85 -13.52 -15.41
CA LYS A 73 -28.75 -13.44 -16.88
C LYS A 73 -28.84 -14.78 -17.57
N GLY A 74 -28.86 -15.89 -16.82
CA GLY A 74 -28.93 -17.24 -17.36
C GLY A 74 -27.75 -17.56 -18.28
N CYS A 75 -26.55 -17.09 -17.95
CA CYS A 75 -25.32 -17.34 -18.71
C CYS A 75 -24.36 -18.26 -17.96
N SER A 76 -23.16 -18.49 -18.50
CA SER A 76 -22.10 -19.27 -17.84
C SER A 76 -20.90 -18.38 -17.47
N PHE A 77 -19.93 -18.95 -16.77
CA PHE A 77 -18.65 -18.30 -16.49
C PHE A 77 -17.82 -18.01 -17.76
N ASP A 78 -18.05 -18.75 -18.84
CA ASP A 78 -17.34 -18.57 -20.12
C ASP A 78 -17.92 -17.44 -21.00
N ASP A 79 -18.97 -16.76 -20.53
CA ASP A 79 -19.59 -15.66 -21.26
C ASP A 79 -18.68 -14.43 -21.28
N GLN A 80 -18.53 -13.80 -22.46
CA GLN A 80 -17.73 -12.57 -22.63
C GLN A 80 -18.14 -11.44 -21.66
N ARG A 81 -19.41 -11.39 -21.26
CA ARG A 81 -19.91 -10.41 -20.29
C ARG A 81 -19.36 -10.65 -18.88
N VAL A 82 -19.13 -11.90 -18.49
CA VAL A 82 -18.52 -12.25 -17.20
C VAL A 82 -17.06 -11.80 -17.16
N PHE A 83 -16.30 -12.03 -18.24
CA PHE A 83 -14.92 -11.52 -18.34
C PHE A 83 -14.87 -9.99 -18.24
N MET A 84 -15.82 -9.29 -18.87
CA MET A 84 -15.92 -7.84 -18.75
C MET A 84 -16.22 -7.37 -17.32
N LEU A 85 -17.04 -8.10 -16.56
CA LEU A 85 -17.30 -7.78 -15.15
C LEU A 85 -16.06 -7.96 -14.27
N ASP A 86 -15.31 -9.04 -14.49
CA ASP A 86 -14.03 -9.28 -13.78
C ASP A 86 -13.06 -8.12 -14.03
N LEU A 87 -12.92 -7.68 -15.29
CA LEU A 87 -12.08 -6.54 -15.64
C LEU A 87 -12.61 -5.23 -15.02
N GLN A 88 -13.91 -4.97 -15.11
CA GLN A 88 -14.54 -3.74 -14.58
C GLN A 88 -14.48 -3.64 -13.05
N TYR A 89 -14.34 -4.76 -12.33
CA TYR A 89 -14.08 -4.75 -10.90
C TYR A 89 -12.84 -3.92 -10.55
N HIS A 90 -11.81 -3.99 -11.38
CA HIS A 90 -10.51 -3.35 -11.16
C HIS A 90 -10.35 -1.99 -11.86
N ASP A 91 -11.42 -1.42 -12.40
CA ASP A 91 -11.36 -0.10 -13.04
C ASP A 91 -11.12 1.00 -11.99
N LEU A 92 -10.00 1.71 -12.13
CA LEU A 92 -9.55 2.73 -11.18
C LEU A 92 -10.40 4.02 -11.19
N ARG A 93 -11.30 4.19 -12.17
CA ARG A 93 -12.22 5.32 -12.22
C ARG A 93 -13.28 5.16 -11.14
N ARG A 94 -13.27 6.04 -10.13
CA ARG A 94 -14.17 5.97 -8.96
C ARG A 94 -15.66 5.90 -9.35
N ASP A 95 -16.06 6.56 -10.44
CA ASP A 95 -17.44 6.60 -10.94
C ASP A 95 -17.83 5.35 -11.77
N LYS A 96 -16.88 4.52 -12.20
CA LYS A 96 -17.13 3.38 -13.12
C LYS A 96 -16.72 2.03 -12.57
N GLY A 97 -15.71 1.96 -11.70
CA GLY A 97 -15.24 0.72 -11.11
C GLY A 97 -16.29 0.03 -10.27
N LEU A 98 -16.47 -1.27 -10.48
CA LEU A 98 -17.46 -2.05 -9.72
C LEU A 98 -17.03 -2.18 -8.26
N TYR A 99 -15.73 -2.28 -7.97
CA TYR A 99 -15.20 -2.21 -6.60
C TYR A 99 -15.68 -0.95 -5.87
N PHE A 100 -15.46 0.24 -6.46
CA PHE A 100 -15.87 1.51 -5.85
C PHE A 100 -17.40 1.65 -5.71
N THR A 101 -18.16 1.00 -6.60
CA THR A 101 -19.62 0.97 -6.48
C THR A 101 -20.05 0.14 -5.26
N LEU A 102 -19.44 -1.03 -5.05
CA LEU A 102 -19.68 -1.88 -3.89
C LEU A 102 -19.22 -1.23 -2.59
N GLU A 103 -18.05 -0.60 -2.60
CA GLU A 103 -17.51 0.17 -1.48
C GLU A 103 -18.48 1.28 -1.05
N ARG A 104 -18.98 2.11 -1.98
CA ARG A 104 -19.96 3.17 -1.66
C ARG A 104 -21.29 2.65 -1.11
N GLN A 105 -21.66 1.42 -1.46
CA GLN A 105 -22.85 0.76 -0.93
C GLN A 105 -22.58 0.07 0.41
N GLY A 106 -21.35 0.19 0.93
CA GLY A 106 -20.95 -0.38 2.19
C GLY A 106 -20.71 -1.89 2.12
N PHE A 107 -20.52 -2.48 0.93
CA PHE A 107 -20.24 -3.92 0.76
C PHE A 107 -18.75 -4.28 0.83
N VAL A 108 -17.88 -3.30 1.05
CA VAL A 108 -16.43 -3.53 1.18
C VAL A 108 -15.94 -2.93 2.49
N GLU A 109 -15.15 -3.68 3.23
CA GLU A 109 -14.51 -3.23 4.45
C GLU A 109 -13.26 -2.40 4.13
N ARG A 110 -13.13 -1.22 4.75
CA ARG A 110 -12.01 -0.31 4.51
C ARG A 110 -11.05 -0.31 5.70
N ILE A 111 -9.76 -0.25 5.41
CA ILE A 111 -8.71 -0.07 6.43
C ILE A 111 -8.19 1.36 6.54
N VAL A 112 -8.53 2.22 5.58
CA VAL A 112 -8.16 3.64 5.54
C VAL A 112 -9.31 4.48 4.97
N THR A 113 -9.37 5.73 5.42
CA THR A 113 -10.34 6.74 5.02
C THR A 113 -9.96 7.41 3.69
N ASP A 114 -10.91 8.12 3.08
CA ASP A 114 -10.61 8.92 1.88
C ASP A 114 -9.66 10.09 2.17
N GLU A 115 -9.75 10.65 3.37
CA GLU A 115 -8.87 11.75 3.79
C GLU A 115 -7.41 11.29 3.91
N GLU A 116 -7.16 10.13 4.52
CA GLU A 116 -5.81 9.54 4.58
C GLU A 116 -5.24 9.24 3.19
N ILE A 117 -6.07 8.74 2.25
CA ILE A 117 -5.65 8.51 0.87
C ILE A 117 -5.27 9.83 0.17
N LEU A 118 -6.13 10.86 0.28
CA LEU A 118 -5.88 12.17 -0.31
C LEU A 118 -4.64 12.84 0.28
N MET A 119 -4.39 12.64 1.57
CA MET A 119 -3.19 13.11 2.24
C MET A 119 -1.95 12.41 1.69
N ALA A 120 -1.99 11.08 1.55
CA ALA A 120 -0.87 10.28 1.05
C ALA A 120 -0.51 10.57 -0.42
N MET A 121 -1.45 11.08 -1.23
CA MET A 121 -1.15 11.55 -2.59
C MET A 121 -0.18 12.73 -2.62
N LYS A 122 -0.14 13.53 -1.55
CA LYS A 122 0.63 14.77 -1.49
C LYS A 122 1.74 14.73 -0.46
N THR A 123 1.65 13.88 0.56
CA THR A 123 2.64 13.87 1.64
C THR A 123 3.39 12.56 1.68
N PRO A 124 4.73 12.59 1.56
CA PRO A 124 5.54 11.39 1.65
C PRO A 124 5.52 10.82 3.08
N PRO A 125 5.74 9.51 3.25
CA PRO A 125 5.80 8.90 4.57
C PRO A 125 7.01 9.46 5.36
N PRO A 126 6.79 9.92 6.61
CA PRO A 126 7.78 10.72 7.35
C PRO A 126 8.95 9.91 7.89
N ASP A 127 8.83 8.60 7.96
CA ASP A 127 9.74 7.68 8.64
C ASP A 127 10.70 6.95 7.68
N THR A 128 10.72 7.34 6.40
CA THR A 128 11.63 6.80 5.40
C THR A 128 12.31 7.90 4.59
N ARG A 129 13.32 7.54 3.81
CA ARG A 129 13.96 8.42 2.81
C ARG A 129 12.98 9.03 1.80
N ALA A 130 11.77 8.47 1.64
CA ALA A 130 10.76 9.05 0.77
C ALA A 130 10.34 10.45 1.25
N TYR A 131 10.43 10.74 2.56
CA TYR A 131 10.22 12.08 3.10
C TYR A 131 11.15 13.09 2.42
N PHE A 132 12.46 12.93 2.58
CA PHE A 132 13.44 13.84 1.99
C PHE A 132 13.21 14.03 0.48
N ARG A 133 13.03 12.93 -0.26
CA ARG A 133 12.81 13.00 -1.71
C ARG A 133 11.51 13.74 -2.08
N GLY A 134 10.41 13.43 -1.41
CA GLY A 134 9.12 14.08 -1.67
C GLY A 134 9.15 15.57 -1.34
N MET A 135 9.77 15.93 -0.21
CA MET A 135 9.94 17.32 0.17
C MET A 135 10.85 18.09 -0.80
N CYS A 136 11.94 17.49 -1.28
CA CYS A 136 12.80 18.12 -2.29
C CYS A 136 12.05 18.40 -3.59
N LEU A 137 11.24 17.43 -4.07
CA LEU A 137 10.41 17.61 -5.27
C LEU A 137 9.34 18.69 -5.10
N GLN A 138 8.85 18.91 -3.89
CA GLN A 138 7.86 19.93 -3.59
C GLN A 138 8.46 21.32 -3.41
N LYS A 139 9.60 21.41 -2.71
CA LYS A 139 10.23 22.69 -2.35
C LYS A 139 11.10 23.25 -3.47
N TYR A 140 11.76 22.39 -4.26
CA TYR A 140 12.70 22.80 -5.31
C TYR A 140 12.34 22.21 -6.69
N PRO A 141 11.08 22.35 -7.17
CA PRO A 141 10.62 21.66 -8.38
C PRO A 141 11.44 22.03 -9.63
N ASP A 142 11.88 23.29 -9.73
CA ASP A 142 12.65 23.79 -10.88
C ASP A 142 14.14 23.46 -10.80
N GLU A 143 14.66 23.14 -9.61
CA GLU A 143 16.07 22.81 -9.37
C GLU A 143 16.31 21.29 -9.34
N VAL A 144 15.26 20.45 -9.28
CA VAL A 144 15.41 18.99 -9.34
C VAL A 144 15.55 18.54 -10.79
N TYR A 145 16.78 18.21 -11.19
CA TYR A 145 17.07 17.60 -12.49
C TYR A 145 16.47 16.20 -12.64
N GLY A 146 16.43 15.43 -11.55
CA GLY A 146 15.82 14.10 -11.56
C GLY A 146 15.87 13.40 -10.21
N ALA A 147 14.97 12.43 -10.01
CA ALA A 147 14.89 11.67 -8.77
C ALA A 147 14.70 10.17 -9.04
N SER A 148 15.26 9.35 -8.15
CA SER A 148 15.10 7.89 -8.15
C SER A 148 14.97 7.38 -6.70
N TRP A 149 14.92 6.06 -6.51
CA TRP A 149 15.00 5.48 -5.16
C TRP A 149 16.36 5.68 -4.49
N GLY A 150 17.42 5.79 -5.28
CA GLY A 150 18.79 5.85 -4.78
C GLY A 150 19.39 7.26 -4.75
N SER A 151 18.71 8.28 -5.29
CA SER A 151 19.22 9.65 -5.27
C SER A 151 18.20 10.70 -5.68
N VAL A 152 18.43 11.94 -5.24
CA VAL A 152 17.92 13.17 -5.86
C VAL A 152 19.09 13.89 -6.54
N VAL A 153 18.86 14.40 -7.73
CA VAL A 153 19.84 15.14 -8.53
C VAL A 153 19.32 16.55 -8.73
N PHE A 154 20.15 17.54 -8.42
CA PHE A 154 19.83 18.96 -8.51
C PHE A 154 20.66 19.65 -9.59
N ASP A 155 20.04 20.58 -10.30
CA ASP A 155 20.68 21.57 -11.16
C ASP A 155 20.57 22.94 -10.48
N THR A 156 21.71 23.44 -10.00
CA THR A 156 21.81 24.73 -9.29
C THR A 156 22.33 25.85 -10.19
N GLY A 157 22.36 25.64 -11.52
CA GLY A 157 22.96 26.58 -12.48
C GLY A 157 24.50 26.51 -12.56
N GLU A 158 25.11 25.54 -11.86
CA GLU A 158 26.53 25.21 -12.01
C GLU A 158 26.80 24.37 -13.26
N ALA A 159 28.08 24.24 -13.65
CA ALA A 159 28.48 23.44 -14.80
C ALA A 159 28.16 21.93 -14.66
N THR A 160 27.96 21.43 -13.44
CA THR A 160 27.62 20.03 -13.18
C THR A 160 26.48 19.91 -12.18
N VAL A 161 25.55 19.01 -12.48
CA VAL A 161 24.47 18.65 -11.55
C VAL A 161 25.03 17.98 -10.30
N LYS A 162 24.40 18.23 -9.16
CA LYS A 162 24.79 17.69 -7.85
C LYS A 162 23.89 16.53 -7.49
N ARG A 163 24.48 15.42 -7.07
CA ARG A 163 23.76 14.19 -6.73
C ARG A 163 23.81 13.94 -5.23
N VAL A 164 22.65 13.87 -4.59
CA VAL A 164 22.50 13.43 -3.20
C VAL A 164 22.16 11.95 -3.19
N PRO A 165 23.09 11.06 -2.75
CA PRO A 165 22.82 9.63 -2.67
C PRO A 165 21.88 9.32 -1.49
N MET A 166 20.97 8.36 -1.70
CA MET A 166 19.94 7.96 -0.73
C MET A 166 19.93 6.43 -0.56
N ALA A 167 21.09 5.82 -0.32
CA ALA A 167 21.22 4.35 -0.29
C ALA A 167 20.42 3.69 0.85
N ASP A 168 20.40 4.31 2.03
CA ASP A 168 19.74 3.80 3.23
C ASP A 168 18.25 4.22 3.28
N PRO A 169 17.29 3.27 3.27
CA PRO A 169 15.86 3.57 3.37
C PRO A 169 15.45 4.28 4.67
N SER A 170 16.22 4.12 5.75
CA SER A 170 15.95 4.64 7.10
C SER A 170 16.58 6.00 7.38
N ARG A 171 17.39 6.53 6.46
CA ARG A 171 17.87 7.93 6.50
C ARG A 171 16.97 8.84 5.67
N GLY A 172 17.14 10.15 5.78
CA GLY A 172 16.28 11.09 5.03
C GLY A 172 14.83 11.14 5.52
N THR A 173 14.59 10.71 6.76
CA THR A 173 13.29 10.80 7.43
C THR A 173 13.01 12.24 7.85
N GLN A 174 11.77 12.55 8.18
CA GLN A 174 11.35 13.83 8.74
C GLN A 174 12.18 14.18 9.98
N LYS A 175 12.31 13.24 10.91
CA LYS A 175 13.11 13.42 12.13
C LYS A 175 14.56 13.84 11.84
N LEU A 176 15.13 13.39 10.73
CA LEU A 176 16.52 13.65 10.37
C LEU A 176 16.70 14.87 9.46
N THR A 177 15.69 15.25 8.69
CA THR A 177 15.86 16.19 7.57
C THR A 177 14.87 17.34 7.51
N ALA A 178 13.83 17.36 8.36
CA ALA A 178 12.86 18.47 8.35
C ALA A 178 13.55 19.81 8.61
N GLU A 179 14.38 19.90 9.67
CA GLU A 179 15.04 21.17 10.03
C GLU A 179 15.97 21.69 8.93
N VAL A 180 16.73 20.82 8.28
CA VAL A 180 17.63 21.23 7.19
C VAL A 180 16.85 21.66 5.95
N LEU A 181 15.73 21.00 5.65
CA LEU A 181 14.84 21.38 4.57
C LEU A 181 14.15 22.72 4.86
N ASP A 182 13.70 22.94 6.09
CA ASP A 182 13.00 24.17 6.50
C ASP A 182 13.90 25.39 6.37
N ARG A 183 15.18 25.29 6.79
CA ARG A 183 16.15 26.40 6.75
C ARG A 183 16.86 26.61 5.39
N SER A 184 16.58 25.78 4.39
CA SER A 184 17.20 25.88 3.06
C SER A 184 16.16 26.32 2.04
N ASP A 185 16.22 27.56 1.59
CA ASP A 185 15.24 28.14 0.66
C ASP A 185 15.51 27.73 -0.79
N THR A 186 16.76 27.37 -1.11
CA THR A 186 17.18 26.85 -2.43
C THR A 186 17.83 25.47 -2.33
N ALA A 187 17.91 24.74 -3.45
CA ALA A 187 18.63 23.46 -3.47
C ALA A 187 20.14 23.66 -3.26
N ALA A 188 20.70 24.80 -3.67
CA ALA A 188 22.09 25.16 -3.38
C ALA A 188 22.35 25.25 -1.86
N GLU A 189 21.51 25.99 -1.13
CA GLU A 189 21.59 26.07 0.33
C GLU A 189 21.40 24.70 1.00
N LEU A 190 20.48 23.88 0.48
CA LEU A 190 20.29 22.53 0.99
C LEU A 190 21.57 21.71 0.88
N LEU A 191 22.23 21.73 -0.28
CA LEU A 191 23.46 20.98 -0.55
C LEU A 191 24.62 21.44 0.35
N GLU A 192 24.73 22.74 0.61
CA GLU A 192 25.69 23.28 1.58
C GLU A 192 25.37 22.80 3.00
N ASN A 193 24.09 22.87 3.39
CA ASN A 193 23.65 22.55 4.74
C ASN A 193 23.68 21.06 5.10
N ILE A 194 23.70 20.15 4.12
CA ILE A 194 23.85 18.69 4.34
C ILE A 194 25.31 18.22 4.27
N ALA A 195 26.23 19.05 3.76
CA ALA A 195 27.65 18.74 3.68
C ALA A 195 28.40 18.99 5.01
N VAL A 196 27.73 19.66 5.96
CA VAL A 196 28.17 19.93 7.33
C VAL A 196 27.71 18.79 8.25
#